data_AF-A0A926VQ83-F1
#
_entry.id   AF-A0A926VQ83-F1
#
_cell.length_a   1.000
_cell.length_b   1.000
_cell.length_c   1.000
_cell.angle_alpha   90.00
_cell.angle_beta   90.00
_cell.angle_gamma   90.00
#
_symmetry.space_group_name_H-M   'P 1'
#
loop_
_entity.id
_entity.type
_entity.pdbx_description
1 polymer ?
#
loop_
_entity_poly.entity_id
_entity_poly.type
_entity_poly.pdbx_seq_one_letter_code
_entity_poly.pdbx_strand_id
1 'polypeptide(L)'
;MRRREDKECHNFLEFFHKCSGAISHLNQHQLHEQLKSGRALVMFDGLDEVFDPAQREDIITDIHRFTNEYRDVQVIVTSRVIGYKPQRLRDAEFHHFILQDL
;
A
#
# COMPACT_ATOMS: atom_id res chain seq x y z
N MET A 1 -11.60 3.13 2.97
CA MET A 1 -11.58 3.46 4.41
C MET A 1 -12.76 2.84 5.16
N ARG A 2 -14.02 3.21 4.87
CA ARG A 2 -15.23 2.66 5.55
C ARG A 2 -15.31 1.12 5.66
N ARG A 3 -15.10 0.38 4.57
CA ARG A 3 -15.18 -1.10 4.59
C ARG A 3 -14.10 -1.82 5.41
N ARG A 4 -13.02 -1.11 5.77
CA ARG A 4 -11.99 -1.65 6.66
C ARG A 4 -12.44 -1.58 8.13
N GLU A 5 -13.14 -0.51 8.48
CA GLU A 5 -13.75 -0.31 9.81
C GLU A 5 -14.85 -1.35 10.06
N ASP A 6 -15.54 -1.78 9.01
CA ASP A 6 -16.57 -2.85 9.06
C ASP A 6 -15.98 -4.28 9.09
N LYS A 7 -14.65 -4.46 9.13
CA LYS A 7 -13.92 -5.76 9.08
C LYS A 7 -14.21 -6.63 7.84
N GLU A 8 -14.69 -6.04 6.75
CA GLU A 8 -15.11 -6.83 5.58
C GLU A 8 -13.96 -7.33 4.69
N CYS A 9 -12.72 -6.88 4.92
CA CYS A 9 -11.54 -7.26 4.12
C CYS A 9 -10.31 -7.48 5.02
N HIS A 10 -9.58 -8.57 4.80
CA HIS A 10 -8.43 -8.99 5.60
C HIS A 10 -7.07 -8.62 4.99
N ASN A 11 -7.03 -8.29 3.69
CA ASN A 11 -5.82 -7.84 2.99
C ASN A 11 -6.15 -6.89 1.81
N PHE A 12 -5.11 -6.31 1.21
CA PHE A 12 -5.26 -5.37 0.10
C PHE A 12 -5.94 -5.99 -1.13
N LEU A 13 -5.63 -7.25 -1.46
CA LEU A 13 -6.22 -7.91 -2.63
C LEU A 13 -7.74 -8.10 -2.45
N GLU A 14 -8.15 -8.52 -1.27
CA GLU A 14 -9.56 -8.65 -0.92
C GLU A 14 -10.27 -7.30 -0.94
N PHE A 15 -9.60 -6.25 -0.46
CA PHE A 15 -10.10 -4.88 -0.57
C PHE A 15 -10.31 -4.48 -2.04
N PHE A 16 -9.33 -4.68 -2.92
CA PHE A 16 -9.45 -4.37 -4.36
C PHE A 16 -10.57 -5.17 -5.03
N HIS A 17 -10.70 -6.45 -4.70
CA HIS A 17 -11.71 -7.32 -5.29
C HIS A 17 -13.14 -6.90 -4.90
N LYS A 18 -13.33 -6.48 -3.64
CA LYS A 18 -14.65 -6.09 -3.12
C LYS A 18 -15.01 -4.63 -3.40
N CYS A 19 -14.03 -3.74 -3.60
CA CYS A 19 -14.28 -2.31 -3.72
C CYS A 19 -14.96 -1.95 -5.05
N SER A 20 -16.18 -1.41 -4.99
CA SER A 20 -17.00 -0.99 -6.13
C SER A 20 -16.48 0.26 -6.87
N GLY A 21 -15.36 0.84 -6.43
CA GLY A 21 -14.63 1.92 -7.11
C GLY A 21 -13.41 1.46 -7.91
N ALA A 22 -13.10 0.17 -7.94
CA ALA A 22 -12.07 -0.37 -8.82
C ALA A 22 -12.56 -0.31 -10.28
N ILE A 23 -11.78 0.28 -11.17
CA ILE A 23 -12.16 0.57 -12.57
C ILE A 23 -12.38 -0.71 -13.39
N SER A 24 -12.05 -1.89 -12.86
CA SER A 24 -12.46 -3.18 -13.41
C SER A 24 -12.34 -4.27 -12.35
N HIS A 25 -13.13 -5.35 -12.50
CA HIS A 25 -12.91 -6.60 -11.77
C HIS A 25 -11.59 -7.21 -12.23
N LEU A 26 -10.47 -6.72 -11.68
CA LEU A 26 -9.17 -7.37 -11.84
C LEU A 26 -9.30 -8.80 -11.35
N ASN A 27 -8.99 -9.76 -12.22
CA ASN A 27 -9.01 -11.16 -11.85
C ASN A 27 -7.98 -11.38 -10.73
N GLN A 28 -8.45 -11.76 -9.55
CA GLN A 28 -7.62 -11.87 -8.35
C GLN A 28 -6.47 -12.88 -8.53
N HIS A 29 -6.72 -13.98 -9.25
CA HIS A 29 -5.70 -15.00 -9.49
C HIS A 29 -4.61 -14.46 -10.42
N GLN A 30 -5.01 -13.81 -11.52
CA GLN A 30 -4.04 -13.20 -12.44
C GLN A 30 -3.23 -12.08 -11.76
N LEU A 31 -3.87 -11.23 -10.95
CA LEU A 31 -3.18 -10.20 -10.20
C LEU A 31 -2.17 -10.80 -9.21
N HIS A 32 -2.58 -11.85 -8.47
CA HIS A 32 -1.68 -12.58 -7.58
C HIS A 32 -0.45 -13.12 -8.32
N GLU A 33 -0.64 -13.75 -9.49
CA GLU A 33 0.46 -14.26 -10.31
C GLU A 33 1.38 -13.14 -10.83
N GLN A 34 0.83 -11.98 -11.25
CA GLN A 34 1.65 -10.85 -11.69
C GLN A 34 2.49 -10.26 -10.54
N LEU A 35 1.90 -10.14 -9.34
CA LEU A 35 2.59 -9.66 -8.15
C LEU A 35 3.67 -10.66 -7.70
N LYS A 36 3.37 -11.97 -7.68
CA LYS A 36 4.33 -13.03 -7.34
C LYS A 36 5.49 -13.12 -8.32
N SER A 37 5.24 -12.87 -9.60
CA SER A 37 6.28 -12.91 -10.64
C SER A 37 7.08 -11.60 -10.77
N GLY A 38 6.80 -10.59 -9.94
CA GLY A 38 7.48 -9.28 -10.01
C GLY A 38 7.19 -8.48 -11.27
N ARG A 39 6.15 -8.85 -12.05
CA ARG A 39 5.79 -8.21 -13.33
C ARG A 39 4.84 -7.03 -13.15
N ALA A 40 4.82 -6.45 -11.96
CA ALA A 40 3.97 -5.32 -11.61
C ALA A 40 4.79 -4.28 -10.84
N LEU A 41 4.36 -3.03 -10.96
CA LEU A 41 4.77 -1.94 -10.08
C LEU A 41 3.56 -1.56 -9.23
N VAL A 42 3.73 -1.52 -7.92
CA VAL A 42 2.66 -1.16 -6.98
C VAL A 42 2.94 0.22 -6.41
N MET A 43 1.95 1.10 -6.47
CA MET A 43 2.04 2.44 -5.91
C MET A 43 0.93 2.65 -4.87
N PHE A 44 1.32 2.91 -3.63
CA PHE A 44 0.43 3.38 -2.58
C PHE A 44 0.50 4.91 -2.54
N ASP A 45 -0.53 5.55 -3.05
CA ASP A 45 -0.58 7.01 -3.15
C ASP A 45 -1.15 7.65 -1.88
N GLY A 46 -0.59 8.80 -1.47
CA GLY A 46 -1.20 9.68 -0.47
C GLY A 46 -1.24 9.12 0.96
N LEU A 47 -0.16 8.52 1.47
CA LEU A 47 -0.13 7.98 2.85
C LEU A 47 -0.45 9.05 3.92
N ASP A 48 -0.17 10.33 3.67
CA ASP A 48 -0.46 11.43 4.58
C ASP A 48 -1.97 11.77 4.71
N GLU A 49 -2.83 11.26 3.83
CA GLU A 49 -4.29 11.42 3.94
C GLU A 49 -4.90 10.60 5.08
N VAL A 50 -4.14 9.68 5.67
CA VAL A 50 -4.55 8.92 6.86
C VAL A 50 -4.26 9.76 8.10
N PHE A 51 -5.23 10.56 8.51
CA PHE A 51 -5.03 11.55 9.58
C PHE A 51 -4.81 10.93 10.97
N ASP A 52 -5.48 9.82 11.28
CA ASP A 52 -5.30 9.12 12.56
C ASP A 52 -3.93 8.41 12.60
N PRO A 53 -3.05 8.75 13.56
CA PRO A 53 -1.74 8.12 13.67
C PRO A 53 -1.82 6.60 13.86
N ALA A 54 -2.75 6.08 14.65
CA ALA A 54 -2.85 4.64 14.90
C ALA A 54 -3.23 3.89 13.62
N GLN A 55 -4.24 4.37 12.89
CA GLN A 55 -4.63 3.81 11.60
C GLN A 55 -3.52 3.91 10.55
N ARG A 56 -2.71 4.97 10.57
CA ARG A 56 -1.55 5.10 9.67
C ARG A 56 -0.49 4.05 9.94
N GLU A 57 -0.23 3.75 11.21
CA GLU A 57 0.68 2.69 11.63
C GLU A 57 0.19 1.31 11.17
N ASP A 58 -1.12 1.04 11.26
CA ASP A 58 -1.71 -0.19 10.75
C ASP A 58 -1.50 -0.30 9.23
N ILE A 59 -1.75 0.78 8.48
CA ILE A 59 -1.53 0.80 7.02
C ILE A 59 -0.06 0.55 6.65
N ILE A 60 0.89 1.16 7.36
CA ILE A 60 2.33 0.90 7.13
C ILE A 60 2.65 -0.57 7.40
N THR A 61 2.10 -1.14 8.47
CA THR A 61 2.26 -2.57 8.81
C THR A 61 1.73 -3.47 7.70
N ASP A 62 0.58 -3.12 7.11
CA ASP A 62 0.01 -3.90 6.02
C ASP A 62 0.80 -3.75 4.72
N ILE A 63 1.35 -2.57 4.42
CA ILE A 63 2.27 -2.38 3.28
C ILE A 63 3.51 -3.25 3.47
N HIS A 64 4.07 -3.30 4.68
CA HIS A 64 5.21 -4.17 4.98
C HIS A 64 4.85 -5.66 4.89
N ARG A 65 3.64 -6.07 5.30
CA ARG A 65 3.17 -7.44 5.09
C ARG A 65 3.06 -7.76 3.60
N PHE A 66 2.53 -6.82 2.81
CA PHE A 66 2.40 -6.96 1.37
C PHE A 66 3.76 -7.13 0.68
N THR A 67 4.76 -6.33 1.03
CA THR A 67 6.12 -6.45 0.45
C THR A 67 6.78 -7.78 0.83
N ASN A 68 6.55 -8.27 2.04
CA ASN A 68 7.04 -9.59 2.47
C ASN A 68 6.36 -10.75 1.73
N GLU A 69 5.08 -10.61 1.39
CA GLU A 69 4.31 -11.60 0.63
C GLU A 69 4.72 -11.63 -0.85
N TYR A 70 5.01 -10.45 -1.43
CA TYR A 70 5.36 -10.27 -2.85
C TYR A 70 6.76 -9.67 -3.00
N ARG A 71 7.79 -10.45 -2.64
CA ARG A 71 9.18 -9.95 -2.56
C ARG A 71 9.76 -9.44 -3.88
N ASP A 72 9.25 -9.94 -5.01
CA ASP A 72 9.76 -9.60 -6.34
C ASP A 72 9.09 -8.35 -6.93
N VAL A 73 8.07 -7.79 -6.26
CA VAL A 73 7.35 -6.60 -6.75
C VAL A 73 8.03 -5.32 -6.27
N GLN A 74 8.18 -4.34 -7.16
CA GLN A 74 8.61 -3.01 -6.77
C GLN A 74 7.42 -2.25 -6.17
N VAL A 75 7.64 -1.63 -5.01
CA VAL A 75 6.62 -0.84 -4.29
C VAL A 75 7.08 0.60 -4.11
N ILE A 76 6.21 1.54 -4.46
CA ILE A 76 6.37 2.98 -4.25
C ILE A 76 5.29 3.43 -3.27
N VAL A 77 5.66 4.23 -2.27
CA VAL A 77 4.72 4.88 -1.36
C VAL A 77 4.94 6.38 -1.48
N THR A 78 3.88 7.15 -1.72
CA THR A 78 3.95 8.61 -1.82
C THR A 78 3.32 9.25 -0.59
N SER A 79 3.81 10.44 -0.23
CA SER A 79 3.21 11.30 0.78
C SER A 79 3.73 12.72 0.63
N ARG A 80 3.00 13.70 1.18
CA ARG A 80 3.54 15.04 1.40
C ARG A 80 4.64 15.02 2.46
N VAL A 81 5.59 15.95 2.34
CA VAL A 81 6.69 16.12 3.31
C VAL A 81 6.18 16.50 4.70
N ILE A 82 5.07 17.24 4.78
CA ILE A 82 4.51 17.73 6.04
C ILE A 82 3.92 16.56 6.84
N GLY A 83 4.45 16.35 8.05
CA GLY A 83 3.99 15.27 8.92
C GLY A 83 4.55 13.88 8.55
N TYR A 84 5.49 13.83 7.61
CA TYR A 84 6.19 12.60 7.24
C TYR A 84 7.08 12.10 8.39
N LYS A 85 6.80 10.89 8.87
CA LYS A 85 7.57 10.22 9.93
C LYS A 85 8.29 9.01 9.34
N PRO A 86 9.55 9.14 8.95
CA PRO A 86 10.22 8.12 8.14
C PRO A 86 10.61 6.85 8.91
N GLN A 87 10.55 6.85 10.24
CA GLN A 87 11.12 5.78 11.07
C GLN A 87 10.53 4.39 10.76
N ARG A 88 9.20 4.28 10.68
CA ARG A 88 8.51 2.99 10.44
C ARG A 88 8.68 2.44 9.03
N LEU A 89 8.68 3.31 8.03
CA LEU A 89 8.96 2.90 6.65
C LEU A 89 10.43 2.51 6.48
N ARG A 90 11.36 3.12 7.22
CA ARG A 90 12.76 2.65 7.28
C ARG A 90 12.88 1.28 7.93
N ASP A 91 12.14 1.03 9.02
CA ASP A 91 12.10 -0.29 9.67
C ASP A 91 11.55 -1.37 8.72
N ALA A 92 10.69 -0.97 7.76
CA ALA A 92 10.18 -1.80 6.67
C ALA A 92 11.10 -1.84 5.43
N GLU A 93 12.36 -1.44 5.57
CA GLU A 93 13.41 -1.46 4.53
C GLU A 93 13.14 -0.58 3.30
N PHE A 94 12.21 0.37 3.37
CA PHE A 94 12.01 1.33 2.29
C PHE A 94 13.18 2.30 2.22
N HIS A 95 13.57 2.63 0.98
CA HIS A 95 14.41 3.78 0.68
C HIS A 95 13.55 5.05 0.56
N HIS A 96 14.08 6.17 1.06
CA HIS A 96 13.33 7.42 1.20
C HIS A 96 13.93 8.46 0.26
N PHE A 97 13.06 9.08 -0.54
CA PHE A 97 13.44 10.11 -1.49
C PHE A 97 12.52 11.32 -1.33
N ILE A 98 13.06 12.52 -1.50
CA ILE A 98 12.29 13.76 -1.62
C ILE A 98 12.46 14.22 -3.06
N LEU A 99 11.35 14.47 -3.74
CA LEU A 99 11.37 15.06 -5.07
C LEU A 99 11.77 16.54 -4.91
N GLN A 100 12.84 16.93 -5.60
CA GLN A 100 13.26 18.33 -5.66
C GLN A 100 12.39 19.09 -6.66
N ASP A 101 12.13 20.36 -6.37
CA ASP A 101 11.54 21.27 -7.35
C ASP A 101 12.52 21.47 -8.53
N LEU A 102 11.96 21.61 -9.73
CA LEU A 102 12.68 21.80 -11.00
C LEU A 102 13.25 23.22 -11.16
#